data_AF-A0A7H8QD03-F1
#
_entry.id   AF-A0A7H8QD03-F1
#
_cell.length_a   1.000
_cell.length_b   1.000
_cell.length_c   1.000
_cell.angle_alpha   90.00
_cell.angle_beta   90.00
_cell.angle_gamma   90.00
#
_symmetry.space_group_name_H-M   'P 1'
#
loop_
_entity.id
_entity.type
_entity.pdbx_description
1 polymer ?
#
loop_
_entity_poly.entity_id
_entity_poly.type
_entity_poly.pdbx_seq_one_letter_code
_entity_poly.pdbx_strand_id
1 'polypeptide(L)'
;MKKVVSILLVLVLSIVSVSQASAAGWNNVGQQTFTGITSIKTLKTKTFQSTGGDFQGVFHYQHQNLSVQLWEYDPDNADDLVRSWQTAYGQGGSLTYRDIGKYVDGSDGKAEFYFVIKTTDSTPSQRGLQVTAYD
;
A
#
# COMPACT_ATOMS: atom_id res chain seq x y z
N MET A 1 61.47 -6.15 -25.00
CA MET A 1 60.74 -6.01 -23.72
C MET A 1 59.27 -5.85 -24.07
N LYS A 2 58.42 -6.86 -23.78
CA LYS A 2 57.02 -6.91 -24.22
C LYS A 2 56.13 -6.29 -23.14
N LYS A 3 55.31 -5.30 -23.53
CA LYS A 3 54.35 -4.60 -22.66
C LYS A 3 53.18 -5.54 -22.36
N VAL A 4 52.83 -5.72 -21.09
CA VAL A 4 51.63 -6.44 -20.68
C VAL A 4 50.51 -5.42 -20.53
N VAL A 5 49.43 -5.58 -21.29
CA VAL A 5 48.22 -4.76 -21.20
C VAL A 5 47.24 -5.51 -20.31
N SER A 6 46.93 -4.95 -19.13
CA SER A 6 45.88 -5.46 -18.25
C SER A 6 44.52 -4.97 -18.74
N ILE A 7 43.64 -5.90 -19.10
CA ILE A 7 42.24 -5.62 -19.42
C ILE A 7 41.43 -5.78 -18.14
N LEU A 8 40.86 -4.67 -17.67
CA LEU A 8 39.91 -4.63 -16.56
C LEU A 8 38.52 -5.05 -17.10
N LEU A 9 38.04 -6.22 -16.71
CA LEU A 9 36.71 -6.71 -17.08
C LEU A 9 35.69 -6.16 -16.07
N VAL A 10 34.95 -5.11 -16.46
CA VAL A 10 33.83 -4.59 -15.64
C VAL A 10 32.60 -5.43 -15.93
N LEU A 11 32.21 -6.27 -14.96
CA LEU A 11 30.97 -7.03 -15.00
C LEU A 11 29.81 -6.12 -14.58
N VAL A 12 29.03 -5.63 -15.54
CA VAL A 12 27.81 -4.88 -15.27
C VAL A 12 26.72 -5.88 -14.90
N LEU A 13 26.38 -5.95 -13.61
CA LEU A 13 25.28 -6.77 -13.12
C LEU A 13 23.97 -6.01 -13.39
N SER A 14 23.32 -6.29 -14.52
CA SER A 14 21.97 -5.79 -14.81
C SER A 14 21.00 -6.47 -13.84
N ILE A 15 20.49 -5.71 -12.88
CA ILE A 15 19.41 -6.16 -12.01
C ILE A 15 18.16 -6.21 -12.88
N VAL A 16 17.82 -7.39 -13.38
CA VAL A 16 16.56 -7.60 -14.09
C VAL A 16 15.46 -7.54 -13.04
N SER A 17 14.77 -6.41 -12.95
CA SER A 17 13.55 -6.27 -12.15
C SER A 17 12.55 -7.31 -12.66
N VAL A 18 12.32 -8.35 -11.86
CA VAL A 18 11.28 -9.35 -12.17
C VAL A 18 9.94 -8.65 -11.92
N SER A 19 9.38 -8.05 -12.96
CA SER A 19 7.97 -7.63 -12.94
C SER A 19 7.15 -8.89 -12.74
N GLN A 20 6.58 -9.07 -11.54
CA GLN A 20 5.54 -10.08 -11.33
C GLN A 20 4.41 -9.73 -12.28
N ALA A 21 4.18 -10.57 -13.28
CA ALA A 21 3.03 -10.46 -14.15
C ALA A 21 1.77 -10.60 -13.27
N SER A 22 1.08 -9.49 -13.01
CA SER A 22 -0.24 -9.51 -12.43
C SER A 22 -1.22 -10.08 -13.45
N ALA A 23 -2.12 -10.94 -12.99
CA ALA A 23 -3.30 -11.31 -13.76
C ALA A 23 -4.00 -10.02 -14.19
N ALA A 24 -4.42 -9.93 -15.45
CA ALA A 24 -5.02 -8.72 -16.03
C ALA A 24 -6.03 -8.07 -15.06
N GLY A 25 -5.71 -6.88 -14.55
CA GLY A 25 -6.65 -6.03 -13.80
C GLY A 25 -6.09 -5.19 -12.65
N TRP A 26 -5.08 -5.64 -11.91
CA TRP A 26 -4.57 -4.92 -10.71
C TRP A 26 -3.06 -5.08 -10.52
N ASN A 27 -2.33 -4.01 -10.25
CA ASN A 27 -0.92 -4.01 -9.90
C ASN A 27 -0.72 -3.90 -8.38
N ASN A 28 0.06 -4.80 -7.77
CA ASN A 28 0.36 -4.71 -6.34
C ASN A 28 1.32 -3.54 -6.09
N VAL A 29 0.91 -2.58 -5.27
CA VAL A 29 1.73 -1.41 -4.92
C VAL A 29 2.25 -1.44 -3.48
N GLY A 30 1.91 -2.49 -2.73
CA GLY A 30 2.58 -2.83 -1.49
C GLY A 30 1.68 -3.49 -0.46
N GLN A 31 2.30 -3.81 0.68
CA GLN A 31 1.64 -4.43 1.82
C GLN A 31 2.15 -3.85 3.14
N GLN A 32 1.31 -3.88 4.16
CA GLN A 32 1.70 -3.70 5.56
C GLN A 32 1.01 -4.70 6.47
N THR A 33 1.72 -5.13 7.51
CA THR A 33 1.18 -5.99 8.56
C THR A 33 1.31 -5.30 9.90
N PHE A 34 0.23 -5.29 10.67
CA PHE A 34 0.17 -4.90 12.07
C PHE A 34 0.04 -6.16 12.92
N THR A 35 0.89 -6.29 13.93
CA THR A 35 0.85 -7.40 14.89
C THR A 35 0.53 -6.88 16.29
N GLY A 36 -0.04 -7.72 17.15
CA GLY A 36 -0.29 -7.35 18.54
C GLY A 36 -1.37 -6.29 18.71
N ILE A 37 -2.37 -6.26 17.81
CA ILE A 37 -3.55 -5.41 17.99
C ILE A 37 -4.38 -6.03 19.12
N THR A 38 -4.55 -5.33 20.24
CA THR A 38 -5.17 -5.85 21.48
C THR A 38 -6.49 -5.18 21.86
N SER A 39 -6.93 -4.13 21.16
CA SER A 39 -8.14 -3.37 21.49
C SER A 39 -8.60 -2.52 20.30
N ILE A 40 -9.68 -1.75 20.47
CA ILE A 40 -10.09 -0.68 19.54
C ILE A 40 -8.89 0.24 19.32
N LYS A 41 -8.31 0.15 18.12
CA LYS A 41 -7.20 1.01 17.70
C LYS A 41 -7.56 1.68 16.39
N THR A 42 -7.19 2.95 16.31
CA THR A 42 -7.02 3.63 15.03
C THR A 42 -5.61 3.30 14.55
N LEU A 43 -5.51 2.61 13.43
CA LEU A 43 -4.26 2.25 12.76
C LEU A 43 -4.13 3.09 11.50
N LYS A 44 -2.96 3.69 11.27
CA LYS A 44 -2.60 4.33 10.01
C LYS A 44 -1.60 3.43 9.29
N THR A 45 -1.85 3.11 8.03
CA THR A 45 -0.85 2.42 7.21
C THR A 45 0.27 3.38 6.82
N LYS A 46 1.36 2.83 6.30
CA LYS A 46 2.27 3.55 5.43
C LYS A 46 1.51 4.04 4.19
N THR A 47 2.14 4.97 3.51
CA THR A 47 1.75 5.44 2.20
C THR A 47 2.07 4.39 1.14
N PHE A 48 1.19 4.25 0.15
CA PHE A 48 1.33 3.43 -1.04
C PHE A 48 1.25 4.36 -2.25
N GLN A 49 2.21 4.21 -3.17
CA GLN A 49 2.25 5.02 -4.39
C GLN A 49 1.21 4.51 -5.38
N SER A 50 0.43 5.43 -5.96
CA SER A 50 -0.57 5.13 -6.99
C SER A 50 -0.38 6.02 -8.22
N THR A 51 -0.67 5.46 -9.39
CA THR A 51 -0.70 6.15 -10.68
C THR A 51 -1.97 6.97 -10.90
N GLY A 52 -2.91 6.96 -9.95
CA GLY A 52 -4.17 7.71 -10.02
C GLY A 52 -5.30 7.00 -10.76
N GLY A 53 -5.13 5.72 -11.09
CA GLY A 53 -6.19 4.87 -11.62
C GLY A 53 -7.23 4.52 -10.54
N ASP A 54 -7.86 3.36 -10.69
CA ASP A 54 -8.59 2.79 -9.56
C ASP A 54 -7.57 2.34 -8.50
N PHE A 55 -7.97 2.37 -7.24
CA PHE A 55 -7.13 1.86 -6.15
C PHE A 55 -7.92 0.85 -5.32
N GLN A 56 -7.24 -0.17 -4.80
CA GLN A 56 -7.88 -1.20 -4.01
C GLN A 56 -7.09 -1.52 -2.75
N GLY A 57 -7.77 -1.55 -1.61
CA GLY A 57 -7.26 -2.14 -0.37
C GLY A 57 -7.89 -3.51 -0.14
N VAL A 58 -7.07 -4.53 0.11
CA VAL A 58 -7.49 -5.86 0.56
C VAL A 58 -7.08 -6.04 2.02
N PHE A 59 -8.02 -6.41 2.87
CA PHE A 59 -7.85 -6.42 4.32
C PHE A 59 -8.01 -7.83 4.88
N HIS A 60 -6.94 -8.34 5.47
CA HIS A 60 -6.90 -9.63 6.17
C HIS A 60 -6.72 -9.40 7.67
N TYR A 61 -7.85 -9.38 8.37
CA TYR A 61 -7.98 -9.33 9.81
C TYR A 61 -8.70 -10.59 10.31
N GLN A 62 -8.19 -11.18 11.38
CA GLN A 62 -8.72 -12.47 11.89
C GLN A 62 -10.16 -12.42 12.41
N HIS A 63 -10.73 -11.23 12.58
CA HIS A 63 -12.09 -11.01 13.09
C HIS A 63 -12.95 -10.23 12.09
N GLN A 64 -14.13 -9.78 12.51
CA GLN A 64 -15.18 -9.26 11.63
C GLN A 64 -14.80 -7.94 10.92
N ASN A 65 -15.62 -6.92 11.06
CA ASN A 65 -15.58 -5.76 10.18
C ASN A 65 -14.52 -4.74 10.62
N LEU A 66 -13.93 -4.08 9.64
CA LEU A 66 -13.04 -2.95 9.80
C LEU A 66 -13.76 -1.70 9.28
N SER A 67 -13.65 -0.59 9.99
CA SER A 67 -14.02 0.71 9.43
C SER A 67 -12.78 1.33 8.82
N VAL A 68 -12.81 1.67 7.54
CA VAL A 68 -11.65 2.12 6.76
C VAL A 68 -11.95 3.46 6.10
N GLN A 69 -11.02 4.41 6.19
CA GLN A 69 -10.94 5.59 5.32
C GLN A 69 -9.75 5.46 4.39
N LEU A 70 -9.85 6.10 3.24
CA LEU A 70 -8.73 6.34 2.34
C LEU A 70 -8.36 7.82 2.40
N TRP A 71 -7.06 8.08 2.55
CA TRP A 71 -6.48 9.42 2.62
C TRP A 71 -5.34 9.53 1.62
N GLU A 72 -5.12 10.74 1.14
CA GLU A 72 -4.00 11.20 0.33
C GLU A 72 -3.02 11.91 1.30
N TYR A 73 -1.71 11.74 1.08
CA TYR A 73 -0.67 12.33 1.90
C TYR A 73 -0.02 13.49 1.15
N ASP A 74 -0.16 14.70 1.69
CA ASP A 74 0.47 15.90 1.16
C ASP A 74 1.61 16.32 2.11
N PRO A 75 2.88 16.36 1.65
CA PRO A 75 4.01 16.78 2.48
C PRO A 75 4.03 18.30 2.76
N ASP A 76 3.39 19.10 1.91
CA ASP A 76 3.41 20.56 1.93
C ASP A 76 2.13 21.16 2.56
N ASN A 77 1.01 20.43 2.53
CA ASN A 77 -0.27 20.81 3.15
C ASN A 77 -0.80 19.74 4.13
N ALA A 78 -2.10 19.80 4.43
CA ALA A 78 -2.76 18.79 5.24
C ALA A 78 -3.25 17.65 4.34
N ASP A 79 -3.04 16.40 4.79
CA ASP A 79 -3.55 15.18 4.16
C ASP A 79 -5.04 15.30 3.77
N ASP A 80 -5.36 14.90 2.55
CA ASP A 80 -6.70 15.00 1.98
C ASP A 80 -7.53 13.72 2.20
N LEU A 81 -8.78 13.89 2.63
CA LEU A 81 -9.71 12.76 2.75
C LEU A 81 -10.23 12.37 1.36
N VAL A 82 -9.75 11.24 0.84
CA VAL A 82 -10.19 10.68 -0.46
C VAL A 82 -11.54 9.99 -0.34
N ARG A 83 -11.72 9.17 0.70
CA ARG A 83 -12.99 8.45 0.94
C ARG A 83 -13.25 8.31 2.44
N SER A 84 -14.48 8.65 2.83
CA SER A 84 -14.96 8.52 4.21
C SER A 84 -15.09 7.05 4.65
N TRP A 85 -15.51 6.83 5.91
CA TRP A 85 -15.57 5.50 6.52
C TRP A 85 -16.41 4.52 5.69
N GLN A 86 -15.78 3.43 5.28
CA GLN A 86 -16.40 2.28 4.64
C GLN A 86 -16.15 1.03 5.48
N THR A 87 -17.04 0.05 5.35
CA THR A 87 -16.89 -1.24 6.05
C THR A 87 -16.16 -2.23 5.14
N ALA A 88 -15.00 -2.71 5.57
CA ALA A 88 -14.32 -3.85 4.95
C ALA A 88 -14.53 -5.10 5.80
N TYR A 89 -14.75 -6.24 5.16
CA TYR A 89 -14.79 -7.53 5.85
C TYR A 89 -13.37 -7.98 6.16
N GLY A 90 -13.08 -8.32 7.42
CA GLY A 90 -11.73 -8.72 7.83
C GLY A 90 -11.23 -10.02 7.20
N GLN A 91 -12.10 -10.91 6.72
CA GLN A 91 -11.68 -12.19 6.12
C GLN A 91 -11.25 -12.05 4.64
N GLY A 92 -10.43 -11.05 4.31
CA GLY A 92 -9.97 -10.81 2.94
C GLY A 92 -10.92 -9.94 2.11
N GLY A 93 -11.74 -9.11 2.76
CA GLY A 93 -12.61 -8.15 2.07
C GLY A 93 -11.79 -7.07 1.37
N SER A 94 -12.31 -6.58 0.25
CA SER A 94 -11.69 -5.53 -0.55
C SER A 94 -12.56 -4.28 -0.61
N LEU A 95 -11.92 -3.11 -0.60
CA LEU A 95 -12.55 -1.83 -0.94
C LEU A 95 -11.89 -1.29 -2.20
N THR A 96 -12.70 -0.98 -3.23
CA THR A 96 -12.23 -0.39 -4.48
C THR A 96 -12.65 1.08 -4.55
N TYR A 97 -11.70 1.93 -4.87
CA TYR A 97 -11.83 3.37 -4.92
C TYR A 97 -11.64 3.82 -6.37
N ARG A 98 -12.70 4.36 -6.97
CA ARG A 98 -12.71 4.86 -8.34
C ARG A 98 -12.77 6.38 -8.37
N ASP A 99 -12.44 6.95 -9.52
CA ASP A 99 -12.51 8.40 -9.79
C ASP A 99 -11.63 9.22 -8.83
N ILE A 100 -10.45 8.69 -8.50
CA ILE A 100 -9.50 9.31 -7.55
C ILE A 100 -8.23 9.87 -8.22
N GLY A 101 -8.16 9.88 -9.55
CA GLY A 101 -6.99 10.40 -10.27
C GLY A 101 -6.72 11.90 -10.08
N LYS A 102 -7.68 12.64 -9.51
CA LYS A 102 -7.48 14.05 -9.13
C LYS A 102 -6.50 14.27 -7.97
N TYR A 103 -6.16 13.20 -7.24
CA TYR A 103 -5.24 13.21 -6.11
C TYR A 103 -3.80 12.86 -6.54
N VAL A 104 -3.50 12.89 -7.84
CA VAL A 104 -2.13 12.76 -8.34
C VAL A 104 -1.50 14.14 -8.33
N ASP A 105 -0.78 14.44 -7.26
CA ASP A 105 -0.23 15.76 -6.96
C ASP A 105 1.18 15.70 -6.35
N GLY A 106 1.96 14.65 -6.63
CA GLY A 106 3.40 14.62 -6.34
C GLY A 106 4.28 15.21 -7.45
N SER A 107 5.47 15.68 -7.08
CA SER A 107 6.52 16.07 -8.06
C SER A 107 6.99 14.90 -8.96
N ASP A 108 6.71 13.67 -8.55
CA ASP A 108 6.95 12.42 -9.28
C ASP A 108 5.71 11.94 -10.07
N GLY A 109 4.61 12.69 -10.04
CA GLY A 109 3.37 12.38 -10.73
C GLY A 109 2.66 11.15 -10.16
N LYS A 110 2.72 10.95 -8.84
CA LYS A 110 2.01 9.89 -8.11
C LYS A 110 1.10 10.47 -7.04
N ALA A 111 0.07 9.70 -6.70
CA ALA A 111 -0.76 9.92 -5.53
C ALA A 111 -0.23 9.07 -4.37
N GLU A 112 -0.28 9.63 -3.16
CA GLU A 112 0.32 9.04 -1.97
C GLU A 112 -0.75 8.55 -0.99
N PHE A 113 -1.30 7.35 -1.23
CA PHE A 113 -2.46 6.89 -0.48
C PHE A 113 -2.13 6.10 0.79
N TYR A 114 -2.91 6.31 1.85
CA TYR A 114 -2.88 5.46 3.04
C TYR A 114 -4.27 5.20 3.61
N PHE A 115 -4.38 4.13 4.39
CA PHE A 115 -5.61 3.75 5.05
C PHE A 115 -5.59 4.15 6.52
N VAL A 116 -6.69 4.75 6.99
CA VAL A 116 -6.99 4.85 8.42
C VAL A 116 -8.02 3.79 8.76
N ILE A 117 -7.69 2.92 9.70
CA ILE A 117 -8.45 1.72 9.99
C ILE A 117 -8.83 1.73 11.46
N LYS A 118 -10.12 1.55 11.76
CA LYS A 118 -10.63 1.34 13.11
C LYS A 118 -11.12 -0.09 13.24
N THR A 119 -10.61 -0.78 14.26
CA THR A 119 -11.14 -2.08 14.69
C THR A 119 -12.21 -1.85 15.74
N THR A 120 -13.40 -2.43 15.58
CA THR A 120 -14.46 -2.36 16.62
C THR A 120 -14.40 -3.53 17.59
N ASP A 121 -13.39 -4.40 17.44
CA ASP A 121 -13.25 -5.56 18.31
C ASP A 121 -12.68 -5.16 19.67
N SER A 122 -13.47 -5.42 20.71
CA SER A 122 -13.13 -5.15 22.11
C SER A 122 -12.47 -6.35 22.80
N THR A 123 -12.34 -7.49 22.11
CA THR A 123 -11.79 -8.72 22.71
C THR A 123 -10.27 -8.63 22.72
N PRO A 124 -9.63 -8.62 23.91
CA PRO A 124 -8.18 -8.52 24.01
C PRO A 124 -7.52 -9.85 23.65
N SER A 125 -7.29 -10.06 22.36
CA SER A 125 -6.40 -11.10 21.85
C SER A 125 -5.38 -10.45 20.93
N GLN A 126 -4.12 -10.90 20.96
CA GLN A 126 -3.11 -10.42 20.01
C GLN A 126 -3.51 -10.83 18.60
N ARG A 127 -3.74 -9.85 17.73
CA ARG A 127 -4.22 -10.09 16.37
C ARG A 127 -3.28 -9.54 15.32
N GLY A 128 -3.34 -10.18 14.15
CA GLY A 128 -2.75 -9.70 12.91
C GLY A 128 -3.78 -8.97 12.05
N LEU A 129 -3.41 -7.80 11.51
CA LEU A 129 -4.07 -7.17 10.37
C LEU A 129 -3.04 -7.05 9.26
N GLN A 130 -3.30 -7.63 8.10
CA GLN A 130 -2.55 -7.38 6.88
C GLN A 130 -3.41 -6.55 5.93
N VAL A 131 -2.79 -5.54 5.34
CA VAL A 131 -3.39 -4.69 4.32
C VAL A 131 -2.52 -4.75 3.09
N THR A 132 -3.10 -5.08 1.96
CA THR A 132 -2.43 -5.08 0.66
C THR A 132 -3.10 -4.05 -0.24
N ALA A 133 -2.31 -3.20 -0.87
CA ALA A 133 -2.77 -2.15 -1.76
C ALA A 133 -2.49 -2.52 -3.22
N TYR A 134 -3.44 -2.20 -4.09
CA TYR A 134 -3.36 -2.39 -5.53
C TYR A 134 -3.79 -1.13 -6.28
N ASP A 135 -3.26 -0.96 -7.49
CA ASP A 135 -3.54 0.11 -8.46
C ASP A 135 -3.78 -0.51 -9.84
#